data_AF-A0A7D9KYK5-F1
#
_entry.id   AF-A0A7D9KYK5-F1
#
_cell.length_a   1.000
_cell.length_b   1.000
_cell.length_c   1.000
_cell.angle_alpha   90.00
_cell.angle_beta   90.00
_cell.angle_gamma   90.00
#
_symmetry.space_group_name_H-M   'P 1'
#
loop_
_entity.id
_entity.type
_entity.pdbx_description
1 polymer ?
#
loop_
_entity_poly.entity_id
_entity_poly.type
_entity_poly.pdbx_seq_one_letter_code
_entity_poly.pdbx_strand_id
1 'polypeptide(L)'
;MFSRVRLQEQDARYHRFLWKEKNSEVIDTYQMNRLAFGDTSSPCEAIYVTRQTAKDHGQGQEEAVRAINENLYVDDYLDSAETKEQAIKRGQQVKEILAKGDLHLRKWTSNIPEVVSELGQETKPEVDIVTNLVEHEPEKKILGVKWNTETDELTFAVAPVEDVRYTRRGLLSKLAGVFDPLGLASPFIIKAKILTQQLCLLGLDWNDPIPNSHLTKWKAWLRRLPELELVCVPRCIQPKKKNVIESEIHTFCDASEEAFAAVVYLRSIYDDGDVRCSFLMAKTKVAPKKALSVARLELQAALLGARLANYVKEAMTRHIDRVFFWTDSKCVIGWIRSTAVWYKPFVAHRVGEIQTLTDPKSWRHVPGRLNVSDCATRSRFDERSELIPVRWFTGPDFLYQGEDKWPKEMPVEELQQHEEIKPSKIFVAKFNPERVPVYADVDLERCSSLSKAQRVAALVHRFFNVCKGKKPKSSVVTVQELRVGLTALVCQCQREAFPDELQSLERTKSVSKRSKLLSFTPYLDENNVIRVGGRLDRAQFLTKCDTRSSYLRNTV
;
A
#
# COMPACT_ATOMS: atom_id res chain seq x y z
N MET A 1 25.73 -10.61 -24.10
CA MET A 1 24.70 -11.57 -24.52
C MET A 1 24.04 -11.22 -25.86
N PHE A 2 23.53 -10.00 -26.07
CA PHE A 2 22.70 -9.59 -27.21
C PHE A 2 23.22 -9.96 -28.61
N SER A 3 24.49 -9.67 -28.91
CA SER A 3 25.08 -9.91 -30.24
C SER A 3 25.19 -11.39 -30.63
N ARG A 4 24.88 -12.32 -29.72
CA ARG A 4 24.86 -13.77 -29.98
C ARG A 4 23.51 -14.26 -30.50
N VAL A 5 22.43 -13.52 -30.22
CA VAL A 5 21.07 -13.88 -30.63
C VAL A 5 20.79 -13.33 -32.03
N ARG A 6 20.47 -14.21 -32.98
CA ARG A 6 20.16 -13.85 -34.37
C ARG A 6 18.70 -13.40 -34.51
N LEU A 7 18.50 -12.26 -35.17
CA LEU A 7 17.19 -11.88 -35.64
C LEU A 7 16.81 -12.73 -36.87
N GLN A 8 15.53 -13.02 -37.02
CA GLN A 8 15.04 -13.57 -38.28
C GLN A 8 15.14 -12.50 -39.37
N GLU A 9 15.38 -12.91 -40.61
CA GLU A 9 15.59 -11.98 -41.73
C GLU A 9 14.38 -11.04 -41.95
N GLN A 10 13.17 -11.56 -41.71
CA GLN A 10 11.92 -10.80 -41.80
C GLN A 10 11.80 -9.68 -40.74
N ASP A 11 12.48 -9.83 -39.60
CA ASP A 11 12.45 -8.86 -38.49
C ASP A 11 13.66 -7.91 -38.57
N ALA A 12 14.83 -8.42 -38.96
CA ALA A 12 16.07 -7.65 -39.10
C ALA A 12 15.91 -6.40 -39.98
N ARG A 13 15.01 -6.43 -40.97
CA ARG A 13 14.68 -5.27 -41.83
C ARG A 13 14.19 -4.03 -41.07
N TYR A 14 13.61 -4.21 -39.87
CA TYR A 14 13.15 -3.12 -39.02
C TYR A 14 14.26 -2.49 -38.18
N HIS A 15 15.44 -3.11 -38.13
CA HIS A 15 16.62 -2.63 -37.41
C HIS A 15 17.69 -2.06 -38.36
N ARG A 16 17.22 -1.40 -39.43
CA ARG A 16 18.09 -0.66 -40.36
C ARG A 16 18.41 0.72 -39.82
N PHE A 17 19.64 1.16 -40.02
CA PHE A 17 20.08 2.48 -39.62
C PHE A 17 20.97 3.09 -40.70
N LEU A 18 20.96 4.42 -40.75
CA LEU A 18 21.82 5.20 -41.63
C LEU A 18 23.09 5.56 -40.88
N TRP A 19 24.24 5.37 -41.51
CA TRP A 19 25.53 5.79 -40.99
C TRP A 19 26.17 6.80 -41.93
N LYS A 20 26.65 7.91 -41.37
CA LYS A 20 27.43 8.91 -42.09
C LYS A 20 28.75 9.08 -41.34
N GLU A 21 29.84 8.68 -41.98
CA GLU A 21 31.19 8.91 -41.43
C GLU A 21 31.44 10.42 -41.33
N LYS A 22 32.18 10.87 -40.30
CA LYS A 22 32.29 12.29 -39.91
C LYS A 22 32.71 13.25 -41.04
N ASN A 23 33.34 12.75 -42.09
CA ASN A 23 33.80 13.51 -43.26
C ASN A 23 33.36 12.91 -44.62
N SER A 24 32.40 12.00 -44.64
CA SER A 24 31.85 11.41 -45.88
C SER A 24 30.57 12.12 -46.27
N GLU A 25 30.34 12.39 -47.55
CA GLU A 25 29.01 12.80 -48.05
C GLU A 25 28.11 11.61 -48.41
N VAL A 26 28.66 10.40 -48.38
CA VAL A 26 27.91 9.16 -48.59
C VAL A 26 27.26 8.75 -47.28
N ILE A 27 25.95 8.46 -47.34
CA ILE A 27 25.19 7.87 -46.25
C ILE A 27 24.99 6.39 -46.57
N ASP A 28 25.59 5.53 -45.76
CA ASP A 28 25.46 4.09 -45.89
C ASP A 28 24.23 3.59 -45.11
N THR A 29 23.60 2.53 -45.61
CA THR A 29 22.52 1.84 -44.91
C THR A 29 23.03 0.52 -44.36
N TYR A 30 22.96 0.37 -43.03
CA TYR A 30 23.32 -0.85 -42.34
C TYR A 30 22.07 -1.52 -41.75
N GLN A 31 22.16 -2.83 -41.51
CA GLN A 31 21.11 -3.62 -40.89
C GLN A 31 21.69 -4.43 -39.74
N MET A 32 21.07 -4.36 -38.56
CA MET A 32 21.41 -5.24 -37.46
C MET A 32 20.85 -6.64 -37.72
N ASN A 33 21.71 -7.66 -37.71
CA ASN A 33 21.32 -9.08 -37.87
C ASN A 33 21.27 -9.82 -36.52
N ARG A 34 21.34 -9.06 -35.43
CA ARG A 34 21.39 -9.50 -34.04
C ARG A 34 20.57 -8.53 -33.20
N LEU A 35 20.21 -8.95 -31.99
CA LEU A 35 19.54 -8.07 -31.03
C LEU A 35 20.36 -6.80 -30.83
N ALA A 36 19.73 -5.65 -31.09
CA ALA A 36 20.37 -4.36 -30.90
C ALA A 36 20.21 -3.89 -29.45
N PHE A 37 21.21 -3.13 -28.99
CA PHE A 37 21.14 -2.43 -27.71
C PHE A 37 20.14 -1.27 -27.81
N GLY A 38 19.32 -1.09 -26.78
CA GLY A 38 18.31 -0.02 -26.73
C GLY A 38 16.93 -0.42 -27.25
N ASP A 39 16.81 -1.56 -27.92
CA ASP A 39 15.51 -2.12 -28.28
C ASP A 39 14.77 -2.60 -27.03
N THR A 40 13.47 -2.30 -26.97
CA THR A 40 12.62 -2.61 -25.82
C THR A 40 12.44 -4.11 -25.59
N SER A 41 12.45 -4.93 -26.64
CA SER A 41 12.27 -6.39 -26.55
C SER A 41 13.58 -7.15 -26.33
N SER A 42 14.71 -6.60 -26.76
CA SER A 42 16.03 -7.25 -26.70
C SER A 42 16.36 -7.89 -25.34
N PRO A 43 16.17 -7.20 -24.18
CA PRO A 43 16.43 -7.81 -22.87
C PRO A 43 15.59 -9.06 -22.60
N CYS A 44 14.30 -9.04 -22.98
CA CYS A 44 13.40 -10.16 -22.77
C CYS A 44 13.82 -11.37 -23.63
N GLU A 45 14.12 -11.13 -24.90
CA GLU A 45 14.54 -12.16 -25.84
C GLU A 45 15.87 -12.79 -25.44
N ALA A 46 16.83 -11.97 -25.01
CA ALA A 46 18.15 -12.44 -24.58
C ALA A 46 18.06 -13.28 -23.30
N ILE A 47 17.23 -12.89 -22.32
CA ILE A 47 16.94 -13.69 -21.13
C ILE A 47 16.26 -15.00 -21.53
N TYR A 48 15.28 -14.95 -22.45
CA TYR A 48 14.60 -16.16 -22.92
C TYR A 48 15.58 -17.17 -23.53
N VAL A 49 16.45 -16.73 -24.45
CA VAL A 49 17.45 -17.61 -25.08
C VAL A 49 18.40 -18.20 -24.04
N THR A 50 18.82 -17.42 -23.05
CA THR A 50 19.68 -17.88 -21.95
C THR A 50 19.01 -18.97 -21.12
N ARG A 51 17.74 -18.78 -20.74
CA ARG A 51 16.96 -19.78 -19.99
C ARG A 51 16.66 -21.02 -20.82
N GLN A 52 16.38 -20.85 -22.11
CA GLN A 52 16.15 -21.95 -23.04
C GLN A 52 17.44 -22.77 -23.22
N THR A 53 18.60 -22.12 -23.32
CA THR A 53 19.92 -22.79 -23.36
C THR A 53 20.13 -23.64 -22.10
N ALA A 54 19.80 -23.12 -20.92
CA ALA A 54 19.87 -23.89 -19.67
C ALA A 54 18.95 -25.10 -19.66
N LYS A 55 17.73 -24.95 -20.19
CA LYS A 55 16.75 -26.04 -20.31
C LYS A 55 17.23 -27.14 -21.27
N ASP A 56 17.76 -26.76 -22.42
CA ASP A 56 18.14 -27.72 -23.48
C ASP A 56 19.45 -28.44 -23.18
N HIS A 57 20.36 -27.82 -22.42
CA HIS A 57 21.72 -28.31 -22.23
C HIS A 57 22.12 -28.63 -20.79
N GLY A 58 21.26 -28.33 -19.81
CA GLY A 58 21.54 -28.50 -18.39
C GLY A 58 21.00 -29.80 -17.76
N GLN A 59 20.60 -30.79 -18.55
CA GLN A 59 20.15 -32.09 -18.03
C GLN A 59 21.26 -32.75 -17.18
N GLY A 60 20.93 -33.15 -15.95
CA GLY A 60 21.89 -33.71 -14.99
C GLY A 60 22.75 -32.67 -14.26
N GLN A 61 22.48 -31.38 -14.44
CA GLN A 61 23.14 -30.26 -13.77
C GLN A 61 22.09 -29.26 -13.20
N GLU A 62 21.12 -29.77 -12.43
CA GLU A 62 19.93 -29.03 -11.99
C GLU A 62 20.28 -27.78 -11.18
N GLU A 63 21.33 -27.83 -10.37
CA GLU A 63 21.79 -26.70 -9.56
C GLU A 63 22.32 -25.55 -10.43
N ALA A 64 23.04 -25.86 -11.51
CA ALA A 64 23.54 -24.87 -12.46
C ALA A 64 22.40 -24.29 -13.31
N VAL A 65 21.41 -25.11 -13.71
CA VAL A 65 20.19 -24.63 -14.38
C VAL A 65 19.43 -23.66 -13.50
N ARG A 66 19.26 -23.99 -12.22
CA ARG A 66 18.65 -23.09 -11.24
C ARG A 66 19.43 -21.79 -11.12
N ALA A 67 20.74 -21.86 -10.98
CA ALA A 67 21.61 -20.67 -10.92
C ALA A 67 21.47 -19.80 -12.18
N ILE A 68 21.40 -20.39 -13.39
CA ILE A 68 21.18 -19.60 -14.61
C ILE A 68 19.82 -18.89 -14.60
N ASN A 69 18.78 -19.53 -14.07
CA ASN A 69 17.44 -18.95 -14.06
C ASN A 69 17.23 -17.85 -13.00
N GLU A 70 17.90 -17.98 -11.85
CA GLU A 70 17.70 -17.16 -10.65
C GLU A 70 18.80 -16.10 -10.45
N ASN A 71 20.04 -16.37 -10.86
CA ASN A 71 21.22 -15.58 -10.49
C ASN A 71 21.84 -14.77 -11.65
N LEU A 72 21.25 -14.83 -12.85
CA LEU A 72 21.63 -13.98 -13.98
C LEU A 72 20.76 -12.72 -14.03
N TYR A 73 21.42 -11.57 -13.91
CA TYR A 73 20.81 -10.26 -14.12
C TYR A 73 21.29 -9.68 -15.46
N VAL A 74 20.47 -9.85 -16.49
CA VAL A 74 20.78 -9.46 -17.87
C VAL A 74 22.08 -10.11 -18.35
N ASP A 75 23.20 -9.38 -18.35
CA ASP A 75 24.51 -9.87 -18.81
C ASP A 75 25.41 -10.37 -17.66
N ASP A 76 25.05 -10.10 -16.39
CA ASP A 76 25.89 -10.40 -15.22
C ASP A 76 25.39 -11.63 -14.46
N TYR A 77 26.27 -12.62 -14.25
CA TYR A 77 26.02 -13.78 -13.39
C TYR A 77 26.57 -13.52 -11.99
N LEU A 78 25.71 -13.61 -10.97
CA LEU A 78 26.05 -13.28 -9.59
C LEU A 78 25.60 -14.38 -8.64
N ASP A 79 26.57 -15.08 -8.05
CA ASP A 79 26.26 -16.22 -7.20
C ASP A 79 27.12 -16.27 -5.94
N SER A 80 26.70 -17.06 -4.96
CA SER A 80 27.41 -17.30 -3.72
C SER A 80 27.30 -18.78 -3.32
N ALA A 81 28.36 -19.32 -2.73
CA ALA A 81 28.42 -20.69 -2.24
C ALA A 81 29.09 -20.74 -0.87
N GLU A 82 28.84 -21.80 -0.11
CA GLU A 82 29.39 -21.98 1.25
C GLU A 82 30.86 -22.39 1.23
N THR A 83 31.24 -23.13 0.19
CA THR A 83 32.61 -23.59 -0.02
C THR A 83 33.16 -23.18 -1.37
N LYS A 84 34.49 -23.11 -1.44
CA LYS A 84 35.24 -22.83 -2.66
C LYS A 84 34.94 -23.89 -3.73
N GLU A 85 34.88 -25.15 -3.34
CA GLU A 85 34.69 -26.29 -4.24
C GLU A 85 33.30 -26.25 -4.89
N GLN A 86 32.26 -25.88 -4.13
CA GLN A 86 30.92 -25.67 -4.65
C GLN A 86 30.89 -24.49 -5.65
N ALA A 87 31.54 -23.37 -5.33
CA ALA A 87 31.61 -22.21 -6.20
C ALA A 87 32.28 -22.56 -7.55
N ILE A 88 33.40 -23.27 -7.52
CA ILE A 88 34.13 -23.70 -8.73
C ILE A 88 33.26 -24.66 -9.54
N LYS A 89 32.72 -25.71 -8.92
CA LYS A 89 31.90 -26.71 -9.60
C LYS A 89 30.70 -26.07 -10.29
N ARG A 90 29.94 -25.24 -9.58
CA ARG A 90 28.74 -24.59 -10.12
C ARG A 90 29.11 -23.58 -11.21
N GLY A 91 30.16 -22.78 -11.01
CA GLY A 91 30.67 -21.85 -12.02
C GLY A 91 31.10 -22.54 -13.31
N GLN A 92 31.79 -23.69 -13.21
CA GLN A 92 32.18 -24.51 -14.36
C GLN A 92 30.96 -25.05 -15.10
N GLN A 93 29.99 -25.63 -14.38
CA GLN A 93 28.75 -26.13 -14.99
C GLN A 93 27.96 -25.04 -15.70
N VAL A 94 27.81 -23.85 -15.08
CA VAL A 94 27.15 -22.70 -15.71
C VAL A 94 27.89 -22.26 -16.98
N LYS A 95 29.23 -22.17 -16.92
CA LYS A 95 30.08 -21.85 -18.09
C LYS A 95 29.88 -22.86 -19.22
N GLU A 96 29.87 -24.15 -18.92
CA GLU A 96 29.68 -25.24 -19.89
C GLU A 96 28.30 -25.21 -20.55
N ILE A 97 27.24 -25.05 -19.75
CA ILE A 97 25.86 -24.99 -20.25
C ILE A 97 25.70 -23.80 -21.21
N LEU A 98 26.12 -22.61 -20.79
CA LEU A 98 25.96 -21.40 -21.59
C LEU A 98 26.84 -21.40 -22.85
N ALA A 99 28.04 -22.00 -22.78
CA ALA A 99 28.91 -22.14 -23.95
C ALA A 99 28.26 -22.96 -25.08
N LYS A 100 27.41 -23.94 -24.77
CA LYS A 100 26.65 -24.70 -25.78
C LYS A 100 25.65 -23.82 -26.55
N GLY A 101 25.20 -22.72 -25.96
CA GLY A 101 24.38 -21.68 -26.61
C GLY A 101 25.18 -20.50 -27.19
N ASP A 102 26.51 -20.64 -27.35
CA ASP A 102 27.44 -19.55 -27.75
C ASP A 102 27.45 -18.35 -26.77
N LEU A 103 27.01 -18.56 -25.53
CA LEU A 103 27.01 -17.57 -24.46
C LEU A 103 28.24 -17.79 -23.55
N HIS A 104 29.30 -17.04 -23.83
CA HIS A 104 30.58 -17.19 -23.12
C HIS A 104 30.68 -16.18 -21.96
N LEU A 105 30.62 -16.68 -20.72
CA LEU A 105 30.88 -15.86 -19.52
C LEU A 105 32.36 -15.51 -19.43
N ARG A 106 32.66 -14.23 -19.17
CA ARG A 106 34.02 -13.69 -19.06
C ARG A 106 34.15 -12.84 -17.80
N LYS A 107 35.38 -12.44 -17.47
CA LYS A 107 35.70 -11.51 -16.36
C LYS A 107 35.26 -12.02 -14.98
N TRP A 108 35.42 -13.31 -14.73
CA TRP A 108 35.17 -13.92 -13.42
C TRP A 108 35.87 -13.15 -12.30
N THR A 109 35.15 -12.91 -11.22
CA THR A 109 35.60 -12.13 -10.07
C THR A 109 35.08 -12.82 -8.81
N SER A 110 35.92 -12.96 -7.78
CA SER A 110 35.60 -13.67 -6.54
C SER A 110 36.44 -13.10 -5.39
N ASN A 111 35.94 -13.20 -4.17
CA ASN A 111 36.73 -12.95 -2.95
C ASN A 111 37.71 -14.08 -2.63
N ILE A 112 37.71 -15.17 -3.40
CA ILE A 112 38.66 -16.29 -3.29
C ILE A 112 39.45 -16.36 -4.60
N PRO A 113 40.76 -16.02 -4.61
CA PRO A 113 41.59 -15.99 -5.81
C PRO A 113 41.62 -17.32 -6.59
N GLU A 114 41.60 -18.47 -5.91
CA GLU A 114 41.61 -19.78 -6.55
C GLU A 114 40.36 -20.03 -7.40
N VAL A 115 39.21 -19.47 -7.01
CA VAL A 115 37.97 -19.56 -7.83
C VAL A 115 38.17 -18.83 -9.16
N VAL A 116 38.84 -17.67 -9.15
CA VAL A 116 39.14 -16.91 -10.36
C VAL A 116 40.14 -17.67 -11.24
N SER A 117 41.16 -18.29 -10.63
CA SER A 117 42.15 -19.10 -11.35
C SER A 117 41.51 -20.29 -12.09
N GLU A 118 40.63 -21.04 -11.41
CA GLU A 118 39.97 -22.22 -12.00
C GLU A 118 38.92 -21.87 -13.06
N LEU A 119 38.14 -20.79 -12.86
CA LEU A 119 37.11 -20.38 -13.83
C LEU A 119 37.69 -19.55 -15.00
N GLY A 120 38.78 -18.83 -14.73
CA GLY A 120 39.45 -17.90 -15.63
C GLY A 120 40.46 -18.52 -16.59
N GLN A 121 40.73 -19.83 -16.52
CA GLN A 121 41.42 -20.54 -17.59
C GLN A 121 40.53 -20.51 -18.85
N GLU A 122 40.79 -19.56 -19.75
CA GLU A 122 40.28 -19.59 -21.11
C GLU A 122 41.32 -20.30 -22.01
N THR A 123 40.86 -21.32 -22.73
CA THR A 123 41.38 -21.69 -24.04
C THR A 123 41.26 -20.46 -24.95
N LYS A 124 42.41 -19.88 -25.33
CA LYS A 124 42.49 -18.71 -26.21
C LYS A 124 41.62 -18.91 -27.47
N PRO A 125 40.63 -18.05 -27.74
CA PRO A 125 40.03 -17.96 -29.07
C PRO A 125 41.04 -17.27 -30.02
N GLU A 126 41.14 -17.78 -31.24
CA GLU A 126 42.17 -17.40 -32.23
C GLU A 126 42.00 -16.02 -32.88
N VAL A 127 41.11 -15.14 -32.38
CA VAL A 127 40.90 -13.81 -32.97
C VAL A 127 40.58 -12.77 -31.89
N ASP A 128 41.63 -12.12 -31.39
CA ASP A 128 41.52 -10.88 -30.61
C ASP A 128 41.23 -9.71 -31.55
N ILE A 129 39.94 -9.37 -31.71
CA ILE A 129 39.57 -8.02 -32.14
C ILE A 129 39.54 -7.15 -30.89
N VAL A 130 40.70 -6.53 -30.63
CA VAL A 130 40.94 -5.30 -29.87
C VAL A 130 39.90 -4.96 -28.79
N THR A 131 40.19 -5.35 -27.56
CA THR A 131 39.94 -4.49 -26.40
C THR A 131 41.12 -4.58 -25.45
N ASN A 132 42.20 -3.87 -25.79
CA ASN A 132 43.22 -3.47 -24.82
C ASN A 132 42.59 -2.48 -23.86
N LEU A 133 42.25 -2.93 -22.65
CA LEU A 133 42.31 -2.14 -21.42
C LEU A 133 42.65 -3.12 -20.29
N VAL A 134 43.94 -3.36 -20.13
CA VAL A 134 44.53 -3.92 -18.92
C VAL A 134 44.55 -2.79 -17.89
N GLU A 135 43.99 -3.02 -16.72
CA GLU A 135 44.55 -2.53 -15.46
C GLU A 135 44.08 -3.47 -14.34
N HIS A 136 45.05 -4.00 -13.60
CA HIS A 136 44.84 -4.74 -12.36
C HIS A 136 44.37 -3.75 -11.30
N GLU A 137 43.06 -3.51 -11.23
CA GLU A 137 42.45 -2.91 -10.03
C GLU A 137 41.84 -4.03 -9.17
N PRO A 138 42.19 -4.15 -7.88
CA PRO A 138 41.53 -5.06 -6.93
C PRO A 138 40.06 -4.66 -6.65
N GLU A 139 39.59 -3.58 -7.27
CA GLU A 139 38.28 -2.97 -7.06
C GLU A 139 37.45 -3.08 -8.34
N LYS A 140 36.32 -3.79 -8.29
CA LYS A 140 35.42 -3.92 -9.45
C LYS A 140 34.00 -3.52 -9.08
N LYS A 141 33.28 -2.93 -10.05
CA LYS A 141 31.85 -2.61 -9.90
C LYS A 141 31.02 -3.87 -10.11
N ILE A 142 30.24 -4.28 -9.11
CA ILE A 142 29.14 -5.25 -9.27
C ILE A 142 27.84 -4.46 -9.35
N LEU A 143 27.15 -4.54 -10.50
CA LEU A 143 25.89 -3.85 -10.76
C LEU A 143 25.90 -2.34 -10.46
N GLY A 144 27.08 -1.71 -10.41
CA GLY A 144 27.26 -0.30 -10.05
C GLY A 144 27.71 -0.03 -8.61
N VAL A 145 27.71 -1.02 -7.71
CA VAL A 145 28.30 -0.95 -6.36
C VAL A 145 29.75 -1.41 -6.41
N LYS A 146 30.66 -0.74 -5.68
CA LYS A 146 32.08 -1.12 -5.67
C LYS A 146 32.29 -2.26 -4.67
N TRP A 147 32.92 -3.35 -5.09
CA TRP A 147 33.24 -4.50 -4.24
C TRP A 147 34.76 -4.66 -4.13
N ASN A 148 35.25 -4.65 -2.90
CA ASN A 148 36.61 -5.07 -2.57
C ASN A 148 36.60 -6.59 -2.34
N THR A 149 37.22 -7.32 -3.27
CA THR A 149 37.28 -8.79 -3.21
C THR A 149 38.23 -9.29 -2.13
N GLU A 150 39.25 -8.52 -1.75
CA GLU A 150 40.23 -8.95 -0.75
C GLU A 150 39.64 -8.96 0.66
N THR A 151 38.88 -7.92 1.02
CA THR A 151 38.23 -7.80 2.33
C THR A 151 36.80 -8.35 2.35
N ASP A 152 36.23 -8.66 1.18
CA ASP A 152 34.82 -9.02 0.98
C ASP A 152 33.82 -7.94 1.47
N GLU A 153 34.11 -6.70 1.14
CA GLU A 153 33.36 -5.52 1.57
C GLU A 153 32.82 -4.71 0.38
N LEU A 154 31.61 -4.18 0.53
CA LEU A 154 31.00 -3.21 -0.37
C LEU A 154 31.40 -1.79 0.04
N THR A 155 31.72 -0.98 -0.95
CA THR A 155 32.02 0.45 -0.81
C THR A 155 31.40 1.24 -1.98
N PHE A 156 31.60 2.55 -2.01
CA PHE A 156 31.06 3.47 -3.00
C PHE A 156 32.16 3.98 -3.92
N ALA A 157 31.78 4.30 -5.16
CA ALA A 157 32.61 5.06 -6.08
C ALA A 157 32.05 6.49 -6.17
N VAL A 158 32.88 7.49 -5.89
CA VAL A 158 32.46 8.89 -5.89
C VAL A 158 33.06 9.63 -7.07
N ALA A 159 32.23 10.37 -7.80
CA ALA A 159 32.71 11.22 -8.88
C ALA A 159 33.40 12.49 -8.31
N PRO A 160 34.47 13.01 -8.96
CA PRO A 160 35.17 14.22 -8.53
C PRO A 160 34.23 15.39 -8.22
N VAL A 161 34.51 16.16 -7.17
CA VAL A 161 33.62 17.21 -6.63
C VAL A 161 34.01 18.61 -7.14
N GLU A 162 35.15 18.75 -7.80
CA GLU A 162 35.78 20.00 -8.20
C GLU A 162 34.99 20.72 -9.32
N ASP A 163 34.38 19.96 -10.24
CA ASP A 163 33.66 20.51 -11.42
C ASP A 163 32.16 20.77 -11.17
N VAL A 164 31.75 20.96 -9.91
CA VAL A 164 30.32 21.13 -9.59
C VAL A 164 29.81 22.49 -10.01
N ARG A 165 28.89 22.49 -10.99
CA ARG A 165 28.00 23.63 -11.24
C ARG A 165 26.90 23.66 -10.18
N TYR A 166 26.85 24.72 -9.37
CA TYR A 166 25.83 24.95 -8.34
C TYR A 166 24.48 25.36 -8.94
N THR A 167 23.92 24.45 -9.74
CA THR A 167 22.62 24.51 -10.40
C THR A 167 21.84 23.26 -10.01
N ARG A 168 20.52 23.24 -10.20
CA ARG A 168 19.72 22.03 -9.91
C ARG A 168 20.22 20.82 -10.68
N ARG A 169 20.55 20.99 -11.96
CA ARG A 169 21.10 19.93 -12.82
C ARG A 169 22.44 19.40 -12.30
N GLY A 170 23.38 20.31 -11.98
CA GLY A 170 24.72 19.91 -11.52
C GLY A 170 24.69 19.17 -10.19
N LEU A 171 23.89 19.65 -9.23
CA LEU A 171 23.75 19.04 -7.90
C LEU A 171 23.02 17.69 -7.96
N LEU A 172 21.95 17.61 -8.75
CA LEU A 172 21.24 16.34 -8.97
C LEU A 172 22.14 15.31 -9.66
N SER A 173 23.00 15.73 -10.59
CA SER A 173 23.97 14.84 -11.23
C SER A 173 24.93 14.22 -10.21
N LYS A 174 25.45 15.00 -9.25
CA LYS A 174 26.30 14.47 -8.17
C LYS A 174 25.55 13.52 -7.24
N LEU A 175 24.31 13.85 -6.88
CA LEU A 175 23.46 12.97 -6.08
C LEU A 175 23.16 11.65 -6.80
N ALA A 176 22.80 11.71 -8.08
CA ALA A 176 22.47 10.54 -8.90
C ALA A 176 23.70 9.69 -9.23
N GLY A 177 24.91 10.28 -9.19
CA GLY A 177 26.17 9.55 -9.34
C GLY A 177 26.46 8.57 -8.20
N VAL A 178 25.82 8.74 -7.03
CA VAL A 178 25.93 7.78 -5.92
C VAL A 178 24.94 6.65 -6.15
N PHE A 179 25.45 5.51 -6.60
CA PHE A 179 24.64 4.31 -6.82
C PHE A 179 24.50 3.50 -5.52
N ASP A 180 23.29 3.52 -4.93
CA ASP A 180 22.98 2.85 -3.66
C ASP A 180 21.68 2.02 -3.76
N PRO A 181 21.71 0.82 -4.37
CA PRO A 181 20.53 -0.01 -4.58
C PRO A 181 19.97 -0.57 -3.27
N LEU A 182 20.85 -0.91 -2.33
CA LEU A 182 20.54 -1.52 -1.03
C LEU A 182 20.16 -0.48 0.04
N GLY A 183 20.46 0.80 -0.16
CA GLY A 183 20.17 1.84 0.83
C GLY A 183 21.22 1.96 1.94
N LEU A 184 22.45 1.48 1.70
CA LEU A 184 23.57 1.50 2.65
C LEU A 184 23.94 2.95 3.04
N ALA A 185 23.91 3.88 2.09
CA ALA A 185 24.20 5.30 2.29
C ALA A 185 22.94 6.16 2.49
N SER A 186 21.78 5.53 2.74
CA SER A 186 20.51 6.23 2.94
C SER A 186 20.56 7.41 3.93
N PRO A 187 21.21 7.29 5.12
CA PRO A 187 21.33 8.41 6.08
C PRO A 187 22.03 9.64 5.51
N PHE A 188 22.95 9.45 4.56
CA PHE A 188 23.68 10.53 3.91
C PHE A 188 22.96 11.05 2.65
N ILE A 189 22.43 10.14 1.81
CA ILE A 189 21.77 10.46 0.54
C ILE A 189 20.44 11.19 0.76
N ILE A 190 19.66 10.83 1.79
CA ILE A 190 18.34 11.44 2.03
C ILE A 190 18.45 12.95 2.30
N LYS A 191 19.55 13.40 2.93
CA LYS A 191 19.80 14.81 3.20
C LYS A 191 19.87 15.62 1.91
N ALA A 192 20.62 15.13 0.92
CA ALA A 192 20.67 15.75 -0.41
C ALA A 192 19.33 15.66 -1.14
N LYS A 193 18.58 14.56 -1.04
CA LYS A 193 17.23 14.46 -1.62
C LYS A 193 16.27 15.51 -1.05
N ILE A 194 16.32 15.77 0.26
CA ILE A 194 15.53 16.83 0.92
C ILE A 194 15.98 18.21 0.40
N LEU A 195 17.28 18.48 0.33
CA LEU A 195 17.81 19.73 -0.23
C LEU A 195 17.40 19.93 -1.70
N THR A 196 17.37 18.88 -2.51
CA THR A 196 16.88 18.93 -3.89
C THR A 196 15.40 19.30 -3.94
N GLN A 197 14.58 18.70 -3.07
CA GLN A 197 13.15 19.04 -2.99
C GLN A 197 12.96 20.53 -2.63
N GLN A 198 13.75 21.07 -1.69
CA GLN A 198 13.72 22.49 -1.34
C GLN A 198 14.02 23.39 -2.55
N LEU A 199 15.05 23.06 -3.34
CA LEU A 199 15.34 23.79 -4.59
C LEU A 199 14.20 23.69 -5.63
N CYS A 200 13.51 22.55 -5.70
CA CYS A 200 12.34 22.41 -6.59
C CYS A 200 11.15 23.26 -6.15
N LEU A 201 11.02 23.59 -4.86
CA LEU A 201 9.95 24.46 -4.35
C LEU A 201 10.20 25.94 -4.64
N LEU A 202 11.44 26.33 -4.93
CA LEU A 202 11.80 27.70 -5.31
C LEU A 202 11.44 28.07 -6.75
N GLY A 203 11.01 27.11 -7.57
CA GLY A 203 10.62 27.38 -8.96
C GLY A 203 11.76 27.75 -9.91
N LEU A 204 13.02 27.47 -9.53
CA LEU A 204 14.20 27.70 -10.38
C LEU A 204 14.11 26.90 -11.69
N ASP A 205 14.89 27.26 -12.71
CA ASP A 205 15.15 26.42 -13.89
C ASP A 205 16.35 25.47 -13.69
N TRP A 206 16.56 24.53 -14.62
CA TRP A 206 17.57 23.46 -14.46
C TRP A 206 19.00 23.98 -14.32
N ASN A 207 19.31 25.08 -15.01
CA ASN A 207 20.65 25.66 -15.09
C ASN A 207 20.79 26.96 -14.28
N ASP A 208 19.75 27.36 -13.55
CA ASP A 208 19.80 28.55 -12.71
C ASP A 208 20.75 28.36 -11.52
N PRO A 209 21.49 29.41 -11.12
CA PRO A 209 22.29 29.37 -9.92
C PRO A 209 21.39 29.24 -8.68
N ILE A 210 21.80 28.42 -7.72
CA ILE A 210 21.05 28.26 -6.47
C ILE A 210 21.27 29.45 -5.51
N PRO A 211 20.27 29.81 -4.67
CA PRO A 211 20.43 30.88 -3.68
C PRO A 211 21.50 30.57 -2.63
N ASN A 212 22.15 31.61 -2.11
CA ASN A 212 23.19 31.50 -1.08
C ASN A 212 22.71 30.77 0.19
N SER A 213 21.43 30.88 0.55
CA SER A 213 20.84 30.18 1.70
C SER A 213 20.91 28.65 1.60
N HIS A 214 20.87 28.11 0.38
CA HIS A 214 20.97 26.67 0.11
C HIS A 214 22.40 26.27 -0.25
N LEU A 215 23.19 27.20 -0.82
CA LEU A 215 24.57 26.96 -1.24
C LEU A 215 25.44 26.44 -0.10
N THR A 216 25.31 27.01 1.10
CA THR A 216 26.08 26.56 2.28
C THR A 216 25.80 25.09 2.62
N LYS A 217 24.52 24.67 2.63
CA LYS A 217 24.12 23.29 2.94
C LYS A 217 24.61 22.31 1.87
N TRP A 218 24.52 22.70 0.60
CA TRP A 218 25.01 21.87 -0.51
C TRP A 218 26.54 21.75 -0.50
N LYS A 219 27.26 22.84 -0.23
CA LYS A 219 28.72 22.79 -0.07
C LYS A 219 29.13 21.87 1.08
N ALA A 220 28.44 21.95 2.23
CA ALA A 220 28.69 21.07 3.37
C ALA A 220 28.51 19.58 3.00
N TRP A 221 27.42 19.23 2.31
CA TRP A 221 27.18 17.87 1.86
C TRP A 221 28.21 17.41 0.82
N LEU A 222 28.51 18.23 -0.18
CA LEU A 222 29.48 17.90 -1.25
C LEU A 222 30.90 17.68 -0.73
N ARG A 223 31.35 18.46 0.28
CA ARG A 223 32.67 18.28 0.89
C ARG A 223 32.85 16.90 1.52
N ARG A 224 31.78 16.33 2.06
CA ARG A 224 31.80 15.03 2.74
C ARG A 224 31.44 13.87 1.81
N LEU A 225 31.02 14.16 0.58
CA LEU A 225 30.68 13.13 -0.41
C LEU A 225 31.84 12.14 -0.66
N PRO A 226 33.12 12.57 -0.78
CA PRO A 226 34.26 11.64 -0.92
C PRO A 226 34.45 10.69 0.26
N GLU A 227 33.99 11.06 1.47
CA GLU A 227 34.08 10.18 2.64
C GLU A 227 33.25 8.89 2.47
N LEU A 228 32.30 8.83 1.52
CA LEU A 228 31.58 7.60 1.21
C LEU A 228 32.51 6.48 0.72
N GLU A 229 33.65 6.79 0.11
CA GLU A 229 34.60 5.76 -0.35
C GLU A 229 35.29 5.03 0.82
N LEU A 230 35.28 5.66 2.00
CA LEU A 230 35.79 5.07 3.25
C LEU A 230 34.74 4.18 3.95
N VAL A 231 33.50 4.17 3.46
CA VAL A 231 32.43 3.34 4.05
C VAL A 231 32.59 1.91 3.54
N CYS A 232 33.03 1.02 4.43
CA CYS A 232 33.13 -0.41 4.16
C CYS A 232 32.00 -1.17 4.85
N VAL A 233 31.23 -1.95 4.10
CA VAL A 233 30.16 -2.79 4.63
C VAL A 233 30.42 -4.24 4.24
N PRO A 234 30.49 -5.19 5.20
CA PRO A 234 30.66 -6.61 4.87
C PRO A 234 29.58 -7.09 3.89
N ARG A 235 29.99 -7.62 2.74
CA ARG A 235 29.05 -8.14 1.72
C ARG A 235 28.33 -9.39 2.24
N CYS A 236 29.07 -10.26 2.93
CA CYS A 236 28.53 -11.50 3.46
C CYS A 236 27.64 -11.23 4.68
N ILE A 237 26.33 -11.47 4.54
CA ILE A 237 25.34 -11.30 5.63
C ILE A 237 25.47 -12.37 6.73
N GLN A 238 26.13 -13.50 6.44
CA GLN A 238 26.44 -14.55 7.40
C GLN A 238 27.89 -15.07 7.22
N PRO A 239 28.89 -14.33 7.71
CA PRO A 239 30.29 -14.75 7.56
C PRO A 239 30.67 -15.91 8.48
N LYS A 240 29.89 -16.17 9.55
CA LYS A 240 30.14 -17.28 10.47
C LYS A 240 29.66 -18.57 9.82
N LYS A 241 30.60 -19.50 9.58
CA LYS A 241 30.32 -20.88 9.16
C LYS A 241 29.81 -21.75 10.32
N LYS A 242 28.85 -21.21 11.08
CA LYS A 242 28.19 -21.87 12.20
C LYS A 242 26.76 -22.18 11.83
N ASN A 243 26.18 -23.18 12.49
CA ASN A 243 24.80 -23.54 12.27
C ASN A 243 23.88 -22.44 12.85
N VAL A 244 22.89 -22.01 12.07
CA VAL A 244 21.89 -21.02 12.50
C VAL A 244 20.67 -21.80 12.96
N ILE A 245 20.29 -21.61 14.21
CA ILE A 245 19.12 -22.27 14.82
C ILE A 245 17.84 -21.47 14.62
N GLU A 246 17.95 -20.15 14.46
CA GLU A 246 16.81 -19.26 14.23
C GLU A 246 17.23 -18.02 13.42
N SER A 247 16.42 -17.65 12.43
CA SER A 247 16.58 -16.48 11.59
C SER A 247 15.35 -15.58 11.67
N GLU A 248 15.57 -14.32 12.03
CA GLU A 248 14.51 -13.34 12.20
C GLU A 248 14.75 -12.10 11.33
N ILE A 249 13.68 -11.55 10.76
CA ILE A 249 13.72 -10.26 10.08
C ILE A 249 13.23 -9.16 11.01
N HIS A 250 14.01 -8.09 11.17
CA HIS A 250 13.65 -6.91 11.95
C HIS A 250 13.58 -5.68 11.06
N THR A 251 12.40 -5.06 10.98
CA THR A 251 12.18 -3.87 10.17
C THR A 251 11.88 -2.66 11.04
N PHE A 252 12.70 -1.61 10.95
CA PHE A 252 12.50 -0.35 11.68
C PHE A 252 11.96 0.71 10.73
N CYS A 253 10.95 1.44 11.19
CA CYS A 253 10.28 2.49 10.43
C CYS A 253 10.25 3.78 11.24
N ASP A 254 10.52 4.91 10.58
CA ASP A 254 10.42 6.24 11.17
C ASP A 254 9.97 7.27 10.12
N ALA A 255 9.37 8.36 10.59
CA ALA A 255 9.05 9.51 9.78
C ALA A 255 9.29 10.83 10.51
N SER A 256 9.77 11.80 9.76
CA SER A 256 9.73 13.22 10.13
C SER A 256 8.89 14.00 9.12
N GLU A 257 8.73 15.30 9.35
CA GLU A 257 8.10 16.22 8.39
C GLU A 257 8.89 16.34 7.07
N GLU A 258 10.16 15.95 7.04
CA GLU A 258 11.04 16.08 5.87
C GLU A 258 11.15 14.80 5.05
N ALA A 259 11.17 13.63 5.70
CA ALA A 259 11.33 12.33 5.05
C ALA A 259 10.87 11.18 5.96
N PHE A 260 10.64 10.03 5.35
CA PHE A 260 10.35 8.78 6.06
C PHE A 260 11.20 7.64 5.50
N ALA A 261 11.53 6.69 6.37
CA ALA A 261 12.50 5.65 6.10
C ALA A 261 12.05 4.31 6.68
N ALA A 262 12.52 3.24 6.04
CA ALA A 262 12.48 1.90 6.58
C ALA A 262 13.82 1.20 6.36
N VAL A 263 14.26 0.41 7.33
CA VAL A 263 15.48 -0.40 7.27
C VAL A 263 15.22 -1.80 7.80
N VAL A 264 15.76 -2.81 7.11
CA VAL A 264 15.57 -4.23 7.38
C VAL A 264 16.90 -4.87 7.75
N TYR A 265 16.89 -5.64 8.84
CA TYR A 265 18.01 -6.43 9.32
C TYR A 265 17.67 -7.91 9.38
N LEU A 266 18.67 -8.75 9.15
CA LEU A 266 18.66 -10.18 9.48
C LEU A 266 19.28 -10.37 10.86
N ARG A 267 18.53 -10.94 11.79
CA ARG A 267 19.03 -11.42 13.07
C ARG A 267 19.17 -12.94 12.99
N SER A 268 20.39 -13.44 13.11
CA SER A 268 20.70 -14.88 13.13
C SER A 268 21.18 -15.27 14.53
N ILE A 269 20.54 -16.29 15.09
CA ILE A 269 20.93 -16.93 16.34
C ILE A 269 21.66 -18.22 16.00
N TYR A 270 22.87 -18.38 16.53
CA TYR A 270 23.69 -19.58 16.31
C TYR A 270 23.51 -20.60 17.44
N ASP A 271 23.90 -21.84 17.17
CA ASP A 271 23.83 -22.96 18.11
C ASP A 271 24.62 -22.78 19.41
N ASP A 272 25.66 -21.94 19.39
CA ASP A 272 26.46 -21.57 20.56
C ASP A 272 25.89 -20.37 21.35
N GLY A 273 24.71 -19.87 20.96
CA GLY A 273 24.04 -18.73 21.59
C GLY A 273 24.54 -17.36 21.12
N ASP A 274 25.49 -17.32 20.20
CA ASP A 274 25.96 -16.09 19.56
C ASP A 274 24.82 -15.49 18.71
N VAL A 275 24.72 -14.16 18.69
CA VAL A 275 23.69 -13.44 17.92
C VAL A 275 24.37 -12.47 16.99
N ARG A 276 23.96 -12.49 15.71
CA ARG A 276 24.43 -11.51 14.73
C ARG A 276 23.25 -10.81 14.09
N CYS A 277 23.36 -9.48 14.02
CA CYS A 277 22.47 -8.64 13.24
C CYS A 277 23.23 -8.09 12.03
N SER A 278 22.66 -8.28 10.83
CA SER A 278 23.25 -7.90 9.54
C SER A 278 22.26 -7.03 8.77
N PHE A 279 22.70 -5.86 8.28
CA PHE A 279 21.90 -5.03 7.38
C PHE A 279 21.53 -5.80 6.10
N LEU A 280 20.26 -5.71 5.67
CA LEU A 280 19.82 -6.27 4.39
C LEU A 280 19.50 -5.16 3.39
N MET A 281 18.58 -4.27 3.73
CA MET A 281 18.12 -3.24 2.82
C MET A 281 17.46 -2.08 3.57
N ALA A 282 17.62 -0.86 3.04
CA ALA A 282 16.86 0.30 3.46
C ALA A 282 16.24 1.03 2.27
N LYS A 283 15.13 1.72 2.54
CA LYS A 283 14.50 2.63 1.59
C LYS A 283 14.12 3.92 2.30
N THR A 284 14.32 5.03 1.60
CA THR A 284 13.98 6.37 2.07
C THR A 284 13.11 7.08 1.03
N LYS A 285 12.18 7.90 1.51
CA LYS A 285 11.33 8.77 0.68
C LYS A 285 11.24 10.15 1.32
N VAL A 286 11.41 11.18 0.52
CA VAL A 286 11.17 12.56 0.96
C VAL A 286 9.67 12.74 1.19
N ALA A 287 9.31 13.49 2.23
CA ALA A 287 7.92 13.76 2.57
C ALA A 287 7.19 14.42 1.38
N PRO A 288 5.90 14.11 1.16
CA PRO A 288 5.14 14.70 0.06
C PRO A 288 5.02 16.22 0.20
N LYS A 289 5.01 16.93 -0.94
CA LYS A 289 4.81 18.39 -0.97
C LYS A 289 3.49 18.83 -0.32
N LYS A 290 2.44 18.01 -0.44
CA LYS A 290 1.18 18.24 0.24
C LYS A 290 1.33 17.86 1.70
N ALA A 291 1.18 18.84 2.59
CA ALA A 291 1.30 18.64 4.03
C ALA A 291 0.41 17.48 4.50
N LEU A 292 1.04 16.54 5.21
CA LEU A 292 0.39 15.46 5.93
C LEU A 292 0.68 15.66 7.42
N SER A 293 -0.21 15.17 8.28
CA SER A 293 0.11 15.10 9.71
C SER A 293 1.25 14.12 9.95
N VAL A 294 2.01 14.33 11.04
CA VAL A 294 3.11 13.44 11.44
C VAL A 294 2.64 11.99 11.54
N ALA A 295 1.49 11.72 12.18
CA ALA A 295 0.93 10.37 12.26
C ALA A 295 0.68 9.71 10.89
N ARG A 296 0.27 10.48 9.87
CA ARG A 296 0.09 9.97 8.51
C ARG A 296 1.42 9.71 7.80
N LEU A 297 2.48 10.46 8.11
CA LEU A 297 3.83 10.20 7.62
C LEU A 297 4.43 8.97 8.29
N GLU A 298 4.25 8.80 9.60
CA GLU A 298 4.64 7.59 10.33
C GLU A 298 3.93 6.35 9.78
N LEU A 299 2.63 6.44 9.46
CA LEU A 299 1.90 5.34 8.80
C LEU A 299 2.46 5.01 7.41
N GLN A 300 2.97 6.02 6.69
CA GLN A 300 3.64 5.80 5.40
C GLN A 300 5.00 5.14 5.57
N ALA A 301 5.75 5.47 6.63
CA ALA A 301 6.97 4.75 7.00
C ALA A 301 6.67 3.29 7.30
N ALA A 302 5.63 3.01 8.09
CA ALA A 302 5.19 1.65 8.39
C ALA A 302 4.80 0.87 7.11
N LEU A 303 4.04 1.49 6.21
CA LEU A 303 3.70 0.86 4.94
C LEU A 303 4.94 0.61 4.06
N LEU A 304 5.90 1.55 4.04
CA LEU A 304 7.17 1.36 3.35
C LEU A 304 7.95 0.17 3.93
N GLY A 305 7.99 0.04 5.26
CA GLY A 305 8.62 -1.08 5.94
C GLY A 305 7.93 -2.42 5.66
N ALA A 306 6.60 -2.47 5.69
CA ALA A 306 5.84 -3.69 5.37
C ALA A 306 6.18 -4.21 3.95
N ARG A 307 6.17 -3.31 2.95
CA ARG A 307 6.52 -3.65 1.57
C ARG A 307 7.98 -4.06 1.43
N LEU A 308 8.90 -3.35 2.11
CA LEU A 308 10.33 -3.63 2.05
C LEU A 308 10.66 -4.99 2.67
N ALA A 309 10.07 -5.31 3.83
CA ALA A 309 10.24 -6.59 4.49
C ALA A 309 9.70 -7.75 3.63
N ASN A 310 8.54 -7.59 3.00
CA ASN A 310 8.00 -8.60 2.09
C ASN A 310 8.92 -8.83 0.88
N TYR A 311 9.38 -7.75 0.25
CA TYR A 311 10.34 -7.82 -0.86
C TYR A 311 11.63 -8.55 -0.46
N VAL A 312 12.21 -8.20 0.69
CA VAL A 312 13.41 -8.85 1.20
C VAL A 312 13.16 -10.32 1.52
N LYS A 313 12.03 -10.65 2.15
CA LYS A 313 11.66 -12.03 2.48
C LYS A 313 11.51 -12.89 1.22
N GLU A 314 10.89 -12.37 0.16
CA GLU A 314 10.76 -13.06 -1.13
C GLU A 314 12.10 -13.23 -1.86
N ALA A 315 13.01 -12.26 -1.74
CA ALA A 315 14.33 -12.31 -2.36
C ALA A 315 15.33 -13.23 -1.62
N MET A 316 15.07 -13.54 -0.34
CA MET A 316 15.93 -14.40 0.46
C MET A 316 15.74 -15.87 0.07
N THR A 317 16.86 -16.55 -0.19
CA THR A 317 16.87 -18.01 -0.47
C THR A 317 16.83 -18.86 0.81
N ARG A 318 16.95 -18.23 1.98
CA ARG A 318 17.00 -18.89 3.29
C ARG A 318 15.63 -18.85 3.97
N HIS A 319 15.39 -19.84 4.81
CA HIS A 319 14.22 -19.86 5.67
C HIS A 319 14.29 -18.72 6.69
N ILE A 320 13.15 -18.07 6.94
CA ILE A 320 12.98 -17.01 7.95
C ILE A 320 11.88 -17.47 8.91
N ASP A 321 12.23 -17.62 10.18
CA ASP A 321 11.36 -18.16 11.21
C ASP A 321 10.38 -17.12 11.74
N ARG A 322 10.85 -15.89 11.97
CA ARG A 322 10.05 -14.80 12.56
C ARG A 322 10.29 -13.46 11.87
N VAL A 323 9.28 -12.60 11.89
CA VAL A 323 9.34 -11.24 11.32
C VAL A 323 8.77 -10.26 12.32
N PHE A 324 9.50 -9.18 12.58
CA PHE A 324 9.14 -8.11 13.51
C PHE A 324 9.22 -6.74 12.84
N PHE A 325 8.31 -5.87 13.25
CA PHE A 325 8.24 -4.48 12.80
C PHE A 325 8.32 -3.54 14.00
N TRP A 326 9.09 -2.48 13.88
CA TRP A 326 9.38 -1.54 14.95
C TRP A 326 9.07 -0.12 14.50
N THR A 327 8.29 0.60 15.30
CA THR A 327 8.02 2.03 15.15
C THR A 327 7.92 2.67 16.52
N ASP A 328 8.31 3.93 16.63
CA ASP A 328 8.09 4.76 17.83
C ASP A 328 6.71 5.44 17.84
N SER A 329 5.96 5.33 16.75
CA SER A 329 4.58 5.83 16.67
C SER A 329 3.58 4.88 17.32
N LYS A 330 3.22 5.21 18.54
CA LYS A 330 2.10 4.58 19.28
C LYS A 330 0.79 4.64 18.50
N CYS A 331 0.53 5.76 17.83
CA CYS A 331 -0.67 5.96 17.03
C CYS A 331 -0.76 4.96 15.88
N VAL A 332 0.35 4.77 15.14
CA VAL A 332 0.40 3.82 14.03
C VAL A 332 0.23 2.38 14.50
N ILE A 333 0.82 2.01 15.64
CA ILE A 333 0.60 0.67 16.23
C ILE A 333 -0.88 0.47 16.58
N GLY A 334 -1.51 1.48 17.19
CA GLY A 334 -2.95 1.47 17.47
C GLY A 334 -3.79 1.27 16.22
N TRP A 335 -3.47 1.97 15.12
CA TRP A 335 -4.16 1.82 13.84
C TRP A 335 -3.96 0.43 13.23
N ILE A 336 -2.73 -0.09 13.21
CA ILE A 336 -2.39 -1.40 12.62
C ILE A 336 -3.07 -2.55 13.38
N ARG A 337 -3.16 -2.45 14.71
CA ARG A 337 -3.82 -3.46 15.56
C ARG A 337 -5.35 -3.33 15.59
N SER A 338 -5.92 -2.27 15.01
CA SER A 338 -7.36 -2.01 14.98
C SER A 338 -8.00 -2.42 13.64
N THR A 339 -9.34 -2.41 13.59
CA THR A 339 -10.06 -2.72 12.34
C THR A 339 -9.96 -1.55 11.35
N ALA A 340 -9.30 -1.76 10.22
CA ALA A 340 -9.03 -0.72 9.22
C ALA A 340 -10.27 0.07 8.76
N VAL A 341 -11.43 -0.60 8.66
CA VAL A 341 -12.69 -0.02 8.15
C VAL A 341 -13.20 1.14 9.00
N TRP A 342 -12.83 1.21 10.28
CA TRP A 342 -13.23 2.28 11.19
C TRP A 342 -12.61 3.63 10.84
N TYR A 343 -11.47 3.65 10.15
CA TYR A 343 -10.76 4.89 9.86
C TYR A 343 -11.17 5.52 8.52
N LYS A 344 -10.87 6.81 8.36
CA LYS A 344 -11.00 7.55 7.09
C LYS A 344 -10.18 6.89 5.97
N PRO A 345 -10.54 7.08 4.69
CA PRO A 345 -9.95 6.33 3.56
C PRO A 345 -8.42 6.34 3.50
N PHE A 346 -7.76 7.46 3.82
CA PHE A 346 -6.30 7.53 3.79
C PHE A 346 -5.64 6.50 4.71
N VAL A 347 -6.11 6.41 5.96
CA VAL A 347 -5.59 5.50 7.00
C VAL A 347 -6.08 4.09 6.71
N ALA A 348 -7.38 3.91 6.46
CA ALA A 348 -8.00 2.60 6.23
C ALA A 348 -7.32 1.80 5.11
N HIS A 349 -7.04 2.42 3.97
CA HIS A 349 -6.43 1.70 2.84
C HIS A 349 -4.99 1.27 3.12
N ARG A 350 -4.22 2.10 3.83
CA ARG A 350 -2.82 1.80 4.17
C ARG A 350 -2.71 0.76 5.27
N VAL A 351 -3.56 0.87 6.30
CA VAL A 351 -3.67 -0.14 7.34
C VAL A 351 -4.11 -1.47 6.74
N GLY A 352 -5.12 -1.48 5.86
CA GLY A 352 -5.55 -2.70 5.18
C GLY A 352 -4.43 -3.36 4.37
N GLU A 353 -3.60 -2.58 3.67
CA GLU A 353 -2.43 -3.10 2.96
C GLU A 353 -1.37 -3.66 3.93
N ILE A 354 -1.05 -2.94 5.02
CA ILE A 354 -0.13 -3.43 6.06
C ILE A 354 -0.62 -4.75 6.66
N GLN A 355 -1.91 -4.84 6.97
CA GLN A 355 -2.56 -6.04 7.52
C GLN A 355 -2.60 -7.21 6.52
N THR A 356 -2.53 -6.92 5.21
CA THR A 356 -2.43 -7.94 4.16
C THR A 356 -1.00 -8.47 4.04
N LEU A 357 -0.01 -7.59 4.18
CA LEU A 357 1.42 -7.93 4.03
C LEU A 357 2.04 -8.50 5.31
N THR A 358 1.48 -8.20 6.49
CA THR A 358 2.10 -8.45 7.79
C THR A 358 1.07 -8.87 8.83
N ASP A 359 1.48 -9.66 9.83
CA ASP A 359 0.67 -9.90 11.02
C ASP A 359 0.67 -8.65 11.93
N PRO A 360 -0.49 -8.06 12.26
CA PRO A 360 -0.58 -6.95 13.22
C PRO A 360 0.09 -7.21 14.57
N LYS A 361 0.18 -8.47 15.01
CA LYS A 361 0.85 -8.85 16.26
C LYS A 361 2.37 -8.74 16.19
N SER A 362 2.96 -8.77 15.01
CA SER A 362 4.41 -8.59 14.79
C SER A 362 4.88 -7.13 14.92
N TRP A 363 3.96 -6.17 15.03
CA TRP A 363 4.28 -4.75 15.18
C TRP A 363 4.50 -4.38 16.64
N ARG A 364 5.67 -3.81 16.93
CA ARG A 364 6.13 -3.45 18.28
C ARG A 364 6.54 -1.99 18.37
N HIS A 365 6.40 -1.46 19.57
CA HIS A 365 6.87 -0.12 19.89
C HIS A 365 8.37 -0.14 20.21
N VAL A 366 9.13 0.79 19.63
CA VAL A 366 10.52 1.07 20.01
C VAL A 366 10.63 2.53 20.45
N PRO A 367 11.31 2.87 21.57
CA PRO A 367 11.58 4.26 21.90
C PRO A 367 12.36 4.95 20.78
N GLY A 368 12.00 6.19 20.40
CA GLY A 368 12.64 6.90 19.28
C GLY A 368 14.17 6.96 19.35
N ARG A 369 14.76 7.09 20.55
CA ARG A 369 16.23 7.04 20.74
C ARG A 369 16.89 5.74 20.26
N LEU A 370 16.15 4.62 20.35
CA LEU A 370 16.58 3.30 19.91
C LEU A 370 16.15 3.00 18.46
N ASN A 371 15.35 3.87 17.85
CA ASN A 371 14.85 3.67 16.49
C ASN A 371 15.92 4.03 15.46
N VAL A 372 16.55 3.03 14.85
CA VAL A 372 17.65 3.23 13.89
C VAL A 372 17.23 3.93 12.60
N SER A 373 15.95 3.87 12.21
CA SER A 373 15.46 4.56 11.00
C SER A 373 15.47 6.09 11.11
N ASP A 374 15.49 6.68 12.32
CA ASP A 374 15.59 8.15 12.51
C ASP A 374 16.88 8.74 11.91
N CYS A 375 17.94 7.92 11.77
CA CYS A 375 19.16 8.31 11.08
C CYS A 375 18.93 8.74 9.62
N ALA A 376 17.81 8.34 9.01
CA ALA A 376 17.49 8.57 7.61
C ALA A 376 16.16 9.33 7.37
N THR A 377 15.65 10.06 8.37
CA THR A 377 14.39 10.82 8.23
C THR A 377 14.56 12.34 8.24
N ARG A 378 15.73 12.87 8.58
CA ARG A 378 15.94 14.34 8.74
C ARG A 378 17.09 14.88 7.88
N SER A 379 17.00 16.15 7.51
CA SER A 379 18.03 16.85 6.74
C SER A 379 19.19 17.34 7.60
N ARG A 380 19.04 17.34 8.93
CA ARG A 380 20.05 17.88 9.85
C ARG A 380 21.39 17.19 9.62
N PHE A 381 22.38 18.00 9.33
CA PHE A 381 23.74 17.60 9.06
C PHE A 381 24.64 18.27 10.09
N ASP A 382 25.21 17.49 10.98
CA ASP A 382 26.33 17.95 11.80
C ASP A 382 27.61 17.53 11.09
N GLU A 383 28.40 18.50 10.63
CA GLU A 383 29.67 18.25 9.94
C GLU A 383 30.65 17.45 10.80
N ARG A 384 30.50 17.50 12.14
CA ARG A 384 31.35 16.75 13.09
C ARG A 384 30.84 15.34 13.40
N SER A 385 29.61 15.01 13.01
CA SER A 385 29.06 13.67 13.22
C SER A 385 29.58 12.68 12.19
N GLU A 386 29.56 11.39 12.56
CA GLU A 386 29.81 10.29 11.62
C GLU A 386 28.96 10.46 10.36
N LEU A 387 29.54 10.14 9.19
CA LEU A 387 28.86 10.27 7.91
C LEU A 387 27.58 9.43 7.88
N ILE A 388 27.73 8.17 8.30
CA ILE A 388 26.68 7.18 8.51
C ILE A 388 26.97 6.53 9.88
N PRO A 389 26.03 6.60 10.84
CA PRO A 389 26.24 6.01 12.16
C PRO A 389 26.48 4.50 12.08
N VAL A 390 27.44 3.95 12.83
CA VAL A 390 27.75 2.50 12.81
C VAL A 390 26.50 1.62 13.07
N ARG A 391 25.62 2.06 13.98
CA ARG A 391 24.35 1.38 14.31
C ARG A 391 23.42 1.20 13.10
N TRP A 392 23.61 1.98 12.04
CA TRP A 392 22.87 1.82 10.79
C TRP A 392 23.17 0.47 10.14
N PHE A 393 24.40 -0.02 10.23
CA PHE A 393 24.81 -1.29 9.62
C PHE A 393 24.60 -2.49 10.54
N THR A 394 24.73 -2.29 11.85
CA THR A 394 24.65 -3.38 12.85
C THR A 394 23.27 -3.52 13.51
N GLY A 395 22.40 -2.51 13.36
CA GLY A 395 21.15 -2.44 14.10
C GLY A 395 21.36 -2.08 15.59
N PRO A 396 20.27 -1.97 16.36
CA PRO A 396 20.35 -1.55 17.77
C PRO A 396 20.76 -2.68 18.72
N ASP A 397 21.46 -2.31 19.80
CA ASP A 397 22.10 -3.25 20.76
C ASP A 397 21.13 -4.27 21.39
N PHE A 398 19.87 -3.91 21.58
CA PHE A 398 18.89 -4.82 22.20
C PHE A 398 18.61 -6.05 21.32
N LEU A 399 18.83 -5.99 20.00
CA LEU A 399 18.70 -7.15 19.13
C LEU A 399 19.77 -8.21 19.40
N TYR A 400 20.89 -7.87 20.03
CA TYR A 400 21.90 -8.86 20.43
C TYR A 400 21.54 -9.56 21.74
N GLN A 401 20.44 -9.14 22.38
CA GLN A 401 19.96 -9.69 23.63
C GLN A 401 18.73 -10.60 23.38
N GLY A 402 18.34 -11.34 24.42
CA GLY A 402 17.09 -12.10 24.42
C GLY A 402 15.86 -11.20 24.32
N GLU A 403 14.76 -11.76 23.81
CA GLU A 403 13.48 -11.06 23.59
C GLU A 403 12.91 -10.47 24.90
N ASP A 404 13.26 -11.04 26.06
CA ASP A 404 12.91 -10.55 27.40
C ASP A 404 13.48 -9.15 27.71
N LYS A 405 14.59 -8.78 27.06
CA LYS A 405 15.26 -7.48 27.24
C LYS A 405 14.90 -6.46 26.17
N TRP A 406 14.06 -6.83 25.21
CA TRP A 406 13.61 -5.91 24.18
C TRP A 406 12.66 -4.85 24.77
N PRO A 407 12.45 -3.71 24.07
CA PRO A 407 11.49 -2.71 24.52
C PRO A 407 10.10 -3.32 24.77
N LYS A 408 9.55 -3.08 25.97
CA LYS A 408 8.25 -3.64 26.38
C LYS A 408 7.12 -3.09 25.52
N GLU A 409 6.20 -3.97 25.15
CA GLU A 409 4.94 -3.60 24.52
C GLU A 409 4.06 -2.82 25.51
N MET A 410 3.30 -1.84 24.99
CA MET A 410 2.27 -1.17 25.78
C MET A 410 0.89 -1.78 25.53
N PRO A 411 -0.04 -1.72 26.50
CA PRO A 411 -1.42 -2.16 26.33
C PRO A 411 -2.13 -1.42 25.18
N VAL A 412 -3.03 -2.13 24.49
CA VAL A 412 -3.71 -1.64 23.28
C VAL A 412 -4.72 -0.52 23.59
N GLU A 413 -5.28 -0.51 24.81
CA GLU A 413 -6.31 0.44 25.24
C GLU A 413 -5.82 1.90 25.28
N GLU A 414 -4.51 2.13 25.36
CA GLU A 414 -3.90 3.47 25.42
C GLU A 414 -3.60 4.09 24.03
N LEU A 415 -3.88 3.38 22.93
CA LEU A 415 -3.38 3.71 21.59
C LEU A 415 -4.42 4.32 20.63
N GLN A 416 -5.68 4.51 21.04
CA GLN A 416 -6.76 4.94 20.13
C GLN A 416 -6.84 6.47 20.00
N GLN A 417 -6.43 7.00 18.85
CA GLN A 417 -6.76 8.37 18.44
C GLN A 417 -8.13 8.44 17.74
N HIS A 418 -9.04 9.26 18.27
CA HIS A 418 -10.41 9.39 17.77
C HIS A 418 -10.57 10.26 16.50
N GLU A 419 -9.58 11.10 16.15
CA GLU A 419 -9.72 12.09 15.06
C GLU A 419 -9.81 11.49 13.64
N GLU A 420 -9.20 10.32 13.42
CA GLU A 420 -9.19 9.63 12.12
C GLU A 420 -10.31 8.58 12.00
N ILE A 421 -11.08 8.36 13.08
CA ILE A 421 -12.24 7.45 13.06
C ILE A 421 -13.38 8.10 12.28
N LYS A 422 -14.07 7.31 11.44
CA LYS A 422 -15.26 7.76 10.73
C LYS A 422 -16.34 8.14 11.75
N PRO A 423 -16.97 9.34 11.64
CA PRO A 423 -18.05 9.70 12.54
C PRO A 423 -19.21 8.71 12.38
N SER A 424 -19.61 8.08 13.48
CA SER A 424 -20.80 7.23 13.51
C SER A 424 -22.03 8.14 13.51
N LYS A 425 -22.82 8.12 12.43
CA LYS A 425 -24.11 8.83 12.39
C LYS A 425 -25.16 7.99 13.11
N ILE A 426 -25.50 8.38 14.33
CA ILE A 426 -26.63 7.80 15.06
C ILE A 426 -27.88 8.58 14.67
N PHE A 427 -28.83 7.93 14.00
CA PHE A 427 -30.15 8.52 13.74
C PHE A 427 -31.06 8.26 14.94
N VAL A 428 -31.43 9.30 15.67
CA VAL A 428 -32.36 9.22 16.80
C VAL A 428 -33.75 9.63 16.31
N ALA A 429 -34.66 8.67 16.17
CA ALA A 429 -36.07 8.95 15.93
C ALA A 429 -36.78 9.21 17.26
N LYS A 430 -37.32 10.43 17.45
CA LYS A 430 -38.05 10.82 18.65
C LYS A 430 -39.55 10.68 18.39
N PHE A 431 -40.17 9.65 18.95
CA PHE A 431 -41.62 9.45 18.90
C PHE A 431 -42.29 10.27 19.99
N ASN A 432 -43.26 11.14 19.64
CA ASN A 432 -44.04 11.91 20.61
C ASN A 432 -45.41 11.23 20.83
N PRO A 433 -45.64 10.57 21.97
CA PRO A 433 -46.83 9.73 22.19
C PRO A 433 -48.14 10.50 22.43
N GLU A 434 -48.12 11.84 22.59
CA GLU A 434 -49.26 12.56 23.17
C GLU A 434 -50.26 13.20 22.19
N ARG A 435 -50.06 13.19 20.86
CA ARG A 435 -50.93 13.99 19.96
C ARG A 435 -51.36 13.39 18.63
N VAL A 436 -51.29 12.08 18.44
CA VAL A 436 -51.92 11.47 17.27
C VAL A 436 -52.50 10.11 17.67
N PRO A 437 -53.83 9.89 17.59
CA PRO A 437 -54.34 8.53 17.50
C PRO A 437 -53.58 7.84 16.36
N VAL A 438 -53.07 6.63 16.56
CA VAL A 438 -52.24 5.98 15.53
C VAL A 438 -53.13 5.64 14.34
N TYR A 439 -53.13 6.52 13.34
CA TYR A 439 -53.62 6.20 12.01
C TYR A 439 -52.45 5.57 11.28
N ALA A 440 -52.63 4.38 10.75
CA ALA A 440 -51.67 3.82 9.82
C ALA A 440 -51.59 4.80 8.64
N ASP A 441 -50.48 5.52 8.52
CA ASP A 441 -50.19 6.33 7.34
C ASP A 441 -49.86 5.37 6.19
N VAL A 442 -50.91 4.89 5.53
CA VAL A 442 -50.80 3.95 4.43
C VAL A 442 -50.72 4.77 3.16
N ASP A 443 -49.62 4.61 2.45
CA ASP A 443 -49.46 5.15 1.10
C ASP A 443 -50.48 4.47 0.15
N LEU A 444 -51.54 5.21 -0.16
CA LEU A 444 -52.64 4.75 -1.01
C LEU A 444 -52.21 4.63 -2.48
N GLU A 445 -51.21 5.39 -2.95
CA GLU A 445 -50.71 5.32 -4.34
C GLU A 445 -50.07 3.96 -4.64
N ARG A 446 -49.55 3.28 -3.60
CA ARG A 446 -48.96 1.94 -3.70
C ARG A 446 -49.99 0.80 -3.61
N CYS A 447 -51.26 1.14 -3.41
CA CYS A 447 -52.36 0.20 -3.28
C CYS A 447 -53.20 0.15 -4.58
N SER A 448 -53.15 -0.96 -5.29
CA SER A 448 -53.89 -1.16 -6.56
C SER A 448 -55.41 -1.31 -6.42
N SER A 449 -55.93 -1.40 -5.19
CA SER A 449 -57.37 -1.47 -4.90
C SER A 449 -57.65 -1.12 -3.44
N LEU A 450 -58.89 -0.70 -3.14
CA LEU A 450 -59.36 -0.48 -1.78
C LEU A 450 -59.21 -1.73 -0.90
N SER A 451 -59.49 -2.91 -1.44
CA SER A 451 -59.34 -4.17 -0.68
C SER A 451 -57.89 -4.46 -0.30
N LYS A 452 -56.92 -4.08 -1.14
CA LYS A 452 -55.49 -4.16 -0.82
C LYS A 452 -55.13 -3.15 0.28
N ALA A 453 -55.55 -1.89 0.14
CA ALA A 453 -55.32 -0.86 1.15
C ALA A 453 -55.89 -1.26 2.52
N GLN A 454 -57.14 -1.74 2.57
CA GLN A 454 -57.80 -2.21 3.78
C GLN A 454 -57.04 -3.34 4.46
N ARG A 455 -56.52 -4.32 3.71
CA ARG A 455 -55.68 -5.40 4.25
C ARG A 455 -54.37 -4.89 4.80
N VAL A 456 -53.71 -3.97 4.10
CA VAL A 456 -52.45 -3.34 4.56
C VAL A 456 -52.69 -2.60 5.87
N ALA A 457 -53.69 -1.71 5.93
CA ALA A 457 -54.05 -0.99 7.14
C ALA A 457 -54.39 -1.94 8.31
N ALA A 458 -55.16 -2.99 8.05
CA ALA A 458 -55.50 -4.01 9.04
C ALA A 458 -54.26 -4.73 9.60
N LEU A 459 -53.29 -5.07 8.74
CA LEU A 459 -52.03 -5.70 9.15
C LEU A 459 -51.14 -4.75 9.96
N VAL A 460 -51.07 -3.47 9.59
CA VAL A 460 -50.34 -2.45 10.35
C VAL A 460 -50.94 -2.31 11.75
N HIS A 461 -52.26 -2.22 11.86
CA HIS A 461 -52.95 -2.18 13.15
C HIS A 461 -52.77 -3.47 13.98
N ARG A 462 -52.75 -4.64 13.32
CA ARG A 462 -52.45 -5.92 13.97
C ARG A 462 -51.04 -5.91 14.55
N PHE A 463 -50.04 -5.49 13.76
CA PHE A 463 -48.65 -5.38 14.19
C PHE A 463 -48.50 -4.45 15.40
N PHE A 464 -49.15 -3.28 15.36
CA PHE A 464 -49.13 -2.34 16.49
C PHE A 464 -49.72 -2.95 17.77
N ASN A 465 -50.82 -3.71 17.67
CA ASN A 465 -51.38 -4.41 18.81
C ASN A 465 -50.45 -5.50 19.36
N VAL A 466 -49.70 -6.19 18.48
CA VAL A 466 -48.65 -7.14 18.88
C VAL A 466 -47.52 -6.42 19.63
N CYS A 467 -47.05 -5.27 19.15
CA CYS A 467 -46.06 -4.45 19.85
C CYS A 467 -46.56 -3.97 21.23
N LYS A 468 -47.87 -3.85 21.41
CA LYS A 468 -48.53 -3.56 22.71
C LYS A 468 -48.80 -4.80 23.56
N GLY A 469 -48.26 -5.97 23.20
CA GLY A 469 -48.38 -7.22 23.95
C GLY A 469 -49.69 -7.99 23.74
N LYS A 470 -50.55 -7.60 22.78
CA LYS A 470 -51.78 -8.33 22.47
C LYS A 470 -51.50 -9.45 21.48
N LYS A 471 -51.93 -10.68 21.78
CA LYS A 471 -51.83 -11.81 20.84
C LYS A 471 -52.90 -11.72 19.76
N PRO A 472 -52.58 -11.99 18.48
CA PRO A 472 -53.57 -12.01 17.41
C PRO A 472 -54.58 -13.14 17.65
N LYS A 473 -55.87 -12.84 17.47
CA LYS A 473 -56.96 -13.80 17.72
C LYS A 473 -57.09 -14.88 16.63
N SER A 474 -56.47 -14.68 15.47
CA SER A 474 -56.51 -15.60 14.33
C SER A 474 -55.26 -15.45 13.47
N SER A 475 -54.87 -16.52 12.76
CA SER A 475 -53.80 -16.51 11.78
C SER A 475 -54.16 -15.70 10.53
N VAL A 476 -55.44 -15.67 10.15
CA VAL A 476 -55.95 -14.92 8.99
C VAL A 476 -56.49 -13.54 9.41
N VAL A 477 -56.46 -12.57 8.50
CA VAL A 477 -57.04 -11.24 8.74
C VAL A 477 -58.55 -11.36 8.85
N THR A 478 -59.10 -11.05 10.02
CA THR A 478 -60.52 -11.18 10.30
C THR A 478 -61.33 -10.04 9.66
N VAL A 479 -62.62 -10.25 9.43
CA VAL A 479 -63.54 -9.20 8.95
C VAL A 479 -63.53 -7.98 9.88
N GLN A 480 -63.39 -8.20 11.19
CA GLN A 480 -63.32 -7.11 12.15
C GLN A 480 -62.04 -6.28 11.98
N GLU A 481 -60.90 -6.91 11.70
CA GLU A 481 -59.66 -6.19 11.42
C GLU A 481 -59.71 -5.44 10.09
N LEU A 482 -60.38 -5.99 9.08
CA LEU A 482 -60.63 -5.26 7.82
C LEU A 482 -61.51 -4.04 8.04
N ARG A 483 -62.53 -4.12 8.91
CA ARG A 483 -63.36 -2.96 9.28
C ARG A 483 -62.53 -1.89 10.01
N VAL A 484 -61.68 -2.30 10.94
CA VAL A 484 -60.76 -1.37 11.64
C VAL A 484 -59.79 -0.72 10.65
N GLY A 485 -59.20 -1.51 9.74
CA GLY A 485 -58.33 -1.00 8.69
C GLY A 485 -59.03 0.00 7.77
N LEU A 486 -60.27 -0.29 7.35
CA LEU A 486 -61.07 0.65 6.56
C LEU A 486 -61.35 1.96 7.32
N THR A 487 -61.77 1.86 8.58
CA THR A 487 -62.01 3.05 9.42
C THR A 487 -60.75 3.91 9.54
N ALA A 488 -59.58 3.28 9.72
CA ALA A 488 -58.31 3.99 9.80
C ALA A 488 -57.98 4.75 8.51
N LEU A 489 -58.19 4.13 7.35
CA LEU A 489 -58.01 4.78 6.04
C LEU A 489 -58.98 5.94 5.84
N VAL A 490 -60.25 5.77 6.20
CA VAL A 490 -61.24 6.87 6.11
C VAL A 490 -60.80 8.05 6.99
N CYS A 491 -60.32 7.78 8.20
CA CYS A 491 -59.81 8.83 9.07
C CYS A 491 -58.58 9.53 8.47
N GLN A 492 -57.67 8.79 7.84
CA GLN A 492 -56.51 9.36 7.13
C GLN A 492 -56.98 10.30 6.01
N CYS A 493 -57.84 9.83 5.11
CA CYS A 493 -58.36 10.64 4.01
C CYS A 493 -59.12 11.88 4.51
N GLN A 494 -59.92 11.76 5.58
CA GLN A 494 -60.65 12.90 6.15
C GLN A 494 -59.72 13.94 6.78
N ARG A 495 -58.58 13.52 7.34
CA ARG A 495 -57.56 14.45 7.88
C ARG A 495 -56.87 15.23 6.78
N GLU A 496 -56.57 14.56 5.67
CA GLU A 496 -55.94 15.19 4.52
C GLU A 496 -56.91 16.15 3.82
N ALA A 497 -58.18 15.76 3.66
CA ALA A 497 -59.16 16.52 2.89
C ALA A 497 -59.93 17.58 3.71
N PHE A 498 -60.18 17.34 5.00
CA PHE A 498 -61.04 18.17 5.86
C PHE A 498 -60.40 18.47 7.25
N PRO A 499 -59.16 18.98 7.31
CA PRO A 499 -58.46 19.20 8.58
C PRO A 499 -59.16 20.23 9.48
N ASP A 500 -59.67 21.32 8.89
CA ASP A 500 -60.32 22.41 9.63
C ASP A 500 -61.68 21.97 10.20
N GLU A 501 -62.44 21.19 9.45
CA GLU A 501 -63.71 20.62 9.90
C GLU A 501 -63.52 19.59 11.00
N LEU A 502 -62.51 18.71 10.90
CA LEU A 502 -62.16 17.77 11.97
C LEU A 502 -61.84 18.52 13.27
N GLN A 503 -60.95 19.51 13.20
CA GLN A 503 -60.56 20.29 14.37
C GLN A 503 -61.75 21.05 14.97
N SER A 504 -62.63 21.59 14.13
CA SER A 504 -63.84 22.28 14.58
C SER A 504 -64.82 21.32 15.26
N LEU A 505 -65.06 20.14 14.67
CA LEU A 505 -65.96 19.13 15.24
C LEU A 505 -65.43 18.54 16.55
N GLU A 506 -64.12 18.34 16.68
CA GLU A 506 -63.50 17.88 17.93
C GLU A 506 -63.64 18.91 19.07
N ARG A 507 -63.53 20.20 18.76
CA ARG A 507 -63.50 21.28 19.76
C ARG A 507 -64.88 21.85 20.10
N THR A 508 -65.70 22.13 19.09
CA THR A 508 -66.97 22.88 19.25
C THR A 508 -68.19 22.08 18.84
N LYS A 509 -68.02 20.82 18.41
CA LYS A 509 -69.09 19.92 17.91
C LYS A 509 -69.88 20.49 16.72
N SER A 510 -69.35 21.51 16.04
CA SER A 510 -69.94 22.11 14.84
C SER A 510 -68.84 22.56 13.89
N VAL A 511 -69.07 22.40 12.59
CA VAL A 511 -68.18 22.95 11.55
C VAL A 511 -68.39 24.45 11.36
N SER A 512 -67.42 25.12 10.72
CA SER A 512 -67.50 26.53 10.34
C SER A 512 -68.71 26.81 9.43
N LYS A 513 -69.31 28.00 9.58
CA LYS A 513 -70.42 28.47 8.72
C LYS A 513 -70.03 28.54 7.23
N ARG A 514 -68.73 28.57 6.92
CA ARG A 514 -68.19 28.59 5.55
C ARG A 514 -67.91 27.18 4.99
N SER A 515 -67.98 26.13 5.81
CA SER A 515 -67.71 24.78 5.35
C SER A 515 -68.83 24.29 4.45
N LYS A 516 -68.45 23.66 3.32
CA LYS A 516 -69.39 22.99 2.41
C LYS A 516 -70.12 21.83 3.11
N LEU A 517 -69.50 21.25 4.15
CA LEU A 517 -70.09 20.15 4.92
C LEU A 517 -71.22 20.60 5.84
N LEU A 518 -71.36 21.89 6.18
CA LEU A 518 -72.37 22.39 7.13
C LEU A 518 -73.80 21.98 6.76
N SER A 519 -74.13 22.03 5.47
CA SER A 519 -75.46 21.67 4.95
C SER A 519 -75.85 20.20 5.21
N PHE A 520 -74.86 19.35 5.48
CA PHE A 520 -75.02 17.92 5.74
C PHE A 520 -75.05 17.58 7.23
N THR A 521 -75.13 18.58 8.12
CA THR A 521 -75.18 18.36 9.58
C THR A 521 -74.09 17.38 10.06
N PRO A 522 -72.80 17.69 9.81
CA PRO A 522 -71.72 16.74 10.02
C PRO A 522 -71.46 16.56 11.52
N TYR A 523 -71.13 15.34 11.92
CA TYR A 523 -70.80 14.99 13.30
C TYR A 523 -69.67 13.96 13.35
N LEU A 524 -68.97 13.84 14.48
CA LEU A 524 -67.98 12.79 14.69
C LEU A 524 -68.65 11.57 15.33
N ASP A 525 -68.44 10.39 14.73
CA ASP A 525 -68.85 9.13 15.35
C ASP A 525 -67.88 8.66 16.44
N GLU A 526 -68.21 7.54 17.08
CA GLU A 526 -67.41 6.93 18.16
C GLU A 526 -65.98 6.54 17.74
N ASN A 527 -65.71 6.48 16.44
CA ASN A 527 -64.38 6.18 15.89
C ASN A 527 -63.66 7.43 15.37
N ASN A 528 -64.14 8.64 15.69
CA ASN A 528 -63.64 9.93 15.21
C ASN A 528 -63.69 10.08 13.69
N VAL A 529 -64.66 9.43 13.02
CA VAL A 529 -64.93 9.62 11.59
C VAL A 529 -66.00 10.69 11.44
N ILE A 530 -65.79 11.66 10.54
CA ILE A 530 -66.84 12.60 10.13
C ILE A 530 -67.93 11.81 9.41
N ARG A 531 -69.14 11.84 9.98
CA ARG A 531 -70.37 11.32 9.40
C ARG A 531 -71.29 12.47 9.07
N VAL A 532 -72.21 12.19 8.13
CA VAL A 532 -73.27 13.10 7.72
C VAL A 532 -74.56 12.66 8.40
N GLY A 533 -75.25 13.58 9.05
CA GLY A 533 -76.58 13.33 9.62
C GLY A 533 -77.68 13.35 8.55
N GLY A 534 -78.84 12.76 8.86
CA GLY A 534 -79.98 12.71 7.94
C GLY A 534 -81.30 13.22 8.55
N ARG A 535 -82.29 13.49 7.70
CA ARG A 535 -83.67 13.79 8.15
C ARG A 535 -84.38 12.59 8.79
N LEU A 536 -83.86 11.38 8.57
CA LEU A 536 -84.39 10.12 9.11
C LEU A 536 -84.18 9.99 10.62
N ASP A 537 -83.15 10.62 11.19
CA ASP A 537 -82.91 10.62 12.65
C ASP A 537 -83.97 11.43 13.44
N ARG A 538 -84.88 12.14 12.73
CA ARG A 538 -86.00 12.89 13.30
C ARG A 538 -87.35 12.17 13.17
N ALA A 539 -87.42 11.00 12.54
CA ALA A 539 -88.65 10.22 12.39
C ALA A 539 -88.83 9.27 13.59
N GLN A 540 -89.72 9.60 14.53
CA GLN A 540 -89.94 8.85 15.78
C GLN A 540 -90.51 7.42 15.59
N PHE A 541 -90.99 7.08 14.38
CA PHE A 541 -91.67 5.82 14.09
C PHE A 541 -90.77 4.75 13.44
N LEU A 542 -89.51 5.05 13.15
CA LEU A 542 -88.55 4.06 12.67
C LEU A 542 -87.88 3.38 13.86
N THR A 543 -88.24 2.13 14.15
CA THR A 543 -87.45 1.25 15.03
C THR A 543 -86.00 1.21 14.54
N LYS A 544 -85.03 1.19 15.46
CA LYS A 544 -83.56 1.17 15.24
C LYS A 544 -83.06 -0.09 14.49
N CYS A 545 -83.72 -0.50 13.42
CA CYS A 545 -83.32 -1.55 12.52
C CYS A 545 -82.81 -0.90 11.23
N ASP A 546 -81.48 -0.83 11.14
CA ASP A 546 -80.68 -0.90 9.92
C ASP A 546 -81.20 -0.15 8.67
N THR A 547 -81.41 1.16 8.79
CA THR A 547 -81.48 2.06 7.62
C THR A 547 -80.16 2.81 7.42
N ARG A 548 -79.03 2.11 7.58
CA ARG A 548 -77.75 2.52 6.98
C ARG A 548 -77.89 2.40 5.47
N SER A 549 -78.50 3.41 4.84
CA SER A 549 -78.61 3.45 3.39
C SER A 549 -77.21 3.55 2.78
N SER A 550 -76.96 2.58 1.92
CA SER A 550 -75.75 2.21 1.19
C SER A 550 -75.28 3.22 0.12
N TYR A 551 -75.68 4.49 0.21
CA TYR A 551 -75.45 5.49 -0.85
C TYR A 551 -74.16 6.33 -0.74
N LEU A 552 -73.27 6.02 0.20
CA LEU A 552 -71.92 6.60 0.26
C LEU A 552 -70.84 5.50 0.30
N ARG A 553 -70.93 4.53 -0.63
CA ARG A 553 -69.83 3.60 -0.89
C ARG A 553 -68.93 3.97 -2.08
N ASN A 554 -69.26 5.03 -2.82
CA ASN A 554 -68.46 5.50 -3.95
C ASN A 554 -68.32 7.03 -3.90
N THR A 555 -67.54 7.55 -2.96
CA THR A 555 -66.70 8.75 -3.18
C THR A 555 -65.83 8.98 -1.95
N VAL A 556 -64.52 9.08 -2.24
CA VAL A 556 -63.34 9.28 -1.38
C VAL A 556 -62.64 7.99 -0.99
#